data_AF-A0A534N7W5-F1
#
_entry.id   AF-A0A534N7W5-F1
#
_cell.length_a   1.000
_cell.length_b   1.000
_cell.length_c   1.000
_cell.angle_alpha   90.00
_cell.angle_beta   90.00
_cell.angle_gamma   90.00
#
_symmetry.space_group_name_H-M   'P 1'
#
loop_
_entity.id
_entity.type
_entity.pdbx_description
1 polymer ?
#
loop_
_entity_poly.entity_id
_entity_poly.type
_entity_poly.pdbx_seq_one_letter_code
_entity_poly.pdbx_strand_id
1 'polypeptide(L)' 'MLMREFGPARVPVIGQGTWRLRGPEAVDGLRTGIELGLTHIDTAELYGTEEMVAEAIEG' A
#
# COMPACT_ATOMS: atom_id res chain seq x y z
N MET A 1 -2.30 -12.74 9.14
CA MET A 1 -1.33 -11.62 9.16
C MET A 1 -1.00 -11.29 10.61
N LEU A 2 0.29 -11.08 10.95
CA LEU A 2 0.68 -10.65 12.30
C LEU A 2 0.34 -9.17 12.48
N MET A 3 -0.25 -8.82 13.63
CA MET A 3 -0.74 -7.46 13.93
C MET A 3 -0.04 -6.91 15.17
N ARG A 4 0.19 -5.60 15.21
CA ARG A 4 0.71 -4.87 16.40
C ARG A 4 -0.14 -3.64 16.71
N GLU A 5 -0.06 -3.19 17.95
CA GLU A 5 -0.64 -1.91 18.37
C GLU A 5 0.18 -0.76 17.79
N PHE A 6 -0.51 0.26 17.27
CA PHE A 6 0.05 1.49 16.76
C PHE A 6 -0.91 2.64 17.11
N GLY A 7 -0.58 3.37 18.17
CA GLY A 7 -1.51 4.34 18.76
C GLY A 7 -2.82 3.64 19.17
N PRO A 8 -4.00 4.20 18.81
CA PRO A 8 -5.30 3.60 19.12
C PRO A 8 -5.70 2.45 18.17
N ALA A 9 -4.89 2.15 17.14
CA ALA A 9 -5.23 1.17 16.10
C ALA A 9 -4.38 -0.11 16.22
N ARG A 10 -4.89 -1.20 15.63
CA ARG A 10 -4.09 -2.41 15.35
C ARG A 10 -3.77 -2.45 13.87
N VAL A 11 -2.48 -2.53 13.55
CA VAL A 11 -1.99 -2.41 12.18
C VAL A 11 -1.18 -3.66 11.83
N PRO A 12 -1.25 -4.17 10.59
CA PRO A 12 -0.38 -5.25 10.16
C PRO A 12 1.11 -4.89 10.27
N VAL A 13 1.93 -5.84 10.70
CA VAL A 13 3.39 -5.62 10.85
C VAL A 13 4.13 -5.53 9.52
N ILE A 14 3.49 -5.94 8.42
CA ILE A 14 3.99 -5.78 7.06
C ILE A 14 3.06 -4.82 6.34
N GLY A 15 3.64 -3.81 5.69
CA GLY A 15 2.94 -2.91 4.79
C GLY A 15 3.72 -2.74 3.48
N GLN A 16 3.04 -2.23 2.47
CA GLN A 16 3.62 -1.95 1.15
C GLN A 16 3.82 -0.46 0.98
N GLY A 17 5.09 -0.04 0.92
CA GLY A 17 5.47 1.36 0.75
C GLY A 17 5.44 1.80 -0.71
N THR A 18 5.09 3.07 -0.92
CA THR A 18 4.85 3.65 -2.26
C THR A 18 5.94 4.61 -2.74
N TRP A 19 6.96 4.86 -1.92
CA TRP A 19 8.05 5.74 -2.31
C TRP A 19 8.82 5.19 -3.52
N ARG A 20 8.95 6.01 -4.56
CA ARG A 20 9.61 5.69 -5.86
C ARG A 20 8.94 4.58 -6.67
N LEU A 21 7.73 4.13 -6.32
CA LEU A 21 6.93 3.27 -7.20
C LEU A 21 6.49 4.08 -8.43
N ARG A 22 6.98 3.67 -9.60
CA ARG A 22 6.79 4.33 -10.90
C ARG A 22 6.90 3.29 -12.01
N GLY A 23 6.37 3.64 -13.18
CA GLY A 23 6.44 2.78 -14.35
C GLY A 23 5.16 1.95 -14.54
N PRO A 24 5.06 1.23 -15.67
CA PRO A 24 3.84 0.52 -16.06
C PRO A 24 3.45 -0.58 -15.06
N GLU A 25 4.39 -1.14 -14.30
CA GLU A 25 4.14 -2.22 -13.34
C GLU A 25 3.76 -1.73 -11.93
N ALA A 26 3.69 -0.42 -11.69
CA ALA A 26 3.57 0.11 -10.34
C ALA A 26 2.18 -0.14 -9.71
N VAL A 27 1.11 -0.03 -10.50
CA VAL A 27 -0.26 -0.40 -10.09
C VAL A 27 -0.34 -1.91 -9.85
N ASP A 28 0.14 -2.72 -10.79
CA ASP A 28 0.11 -4.19 -10.70
C ASP A 28 0.86 -4.71 -9.47
N GLY A 29 1.99 -4.09 -9.13
CA GLY A 29 2.75 -4.42 -7.92
C GLY A 29 1.97 -4.16 -6.63
N LEU A 30 1.26 -3.04 -6.54
CA LEU A 30 0.37 -2.72 -5.41
C LEU A 30 -0.83 -3.67 -5.37
N ARG A 31 -1.46 -3.90 -6.52
CA ARG A 31 -2.62 -4.78 -6.66
C ARG A 31 -2.30 -6.22 -6.26
N THR A 32 -1.16 -6.74 -6.69
CA THR A 32 -0.69 -8.09 -6.30
C THR A 32 -0.61 -8.22 -4.78
N GLY A 33 -0.08 -7.21 -4.10
CA GLY A 33 -0.03 -7.19 -2.64
C GLY A 33 -1.40 -7.27 -1.99
N ILE A 34 -2.36 -6.47 -2.50
CA ILE A 34 -3.75 -6.44 -2.04
C ILE A 34 -4.43 -7.80 -2.28
N GLU A 35 -4.29 -8.37 -3.47
CA GLU A 35 -4.86 -9.68 -3.84
C GLU A 35 -4.30 -10.83 -2.97
N LEU A 36 -3.04 -10.73 -2.54
CA LEU A 36 -2.41 -11.66 -1.61
C LEU A 36 -2.75 -11.39 -0.13
N GLY A 37 -3.55 -10.36 0.16
CA GLY A 37 -4.09 -10.07 1.49
C GLY A 37 -3.38 -8.99 2.29
N LEU A 38 -2.55 -8.14 1.67
CA LEU A 38 -2.02 -6.94 2.32
C LEU A 38 -3.14 -5.91 2.50
N THR A 39 -3.17 -5.28 3.68
CA THR A 39 -4.15 -4.24 4.04
C THR A 39 -3.51 -2.98 4.61
N HIS A 40 -2.18 -2.89 4.57
CA HIS A 40 -1.40 -1.75 5.07
C HIS A 40 -0.59 -1.17 3.91
N ILE A 41 -0.99 0.00 3.43
CA ILE A 41 -0.29 0.76 2.38
C ILE A 41 0.33 1.99 3.01
N ASP A 42 1.62 2.19 2.78
CA ASP A 42 2.38 3.36 3.24
C ASP A 42 2.50 4.37 2.09
N THR A 43 2.10 5.61 2.36
CA THR A 43 2.06 6.69 1.36
C THR A 43 2.34 8.06 1.96
N ALA A 44 2.62 9.03 1.10
CA ALA A 44 2.76 10.43 1.44
C ALA A 44 2.51 11.29 0.20
N GLU A 45 1.92 12.47 0.37
CA GLU A 45 1.64 13.43 -0.72
C GLU A 45 2.90 13.78 -1.53
N LEU A 46 4.05 13.95 -0.86
CA LEU A 46 5.35 14.22 -1.49
C LEU A 46 5.78 13.10 -2.46
N TYR A 47 5.27 11.88 -2.29
CA TYR A 47 5.59 10.78 -3.19
C TYR A 47 4.86 10.90 -4.51
N GLY A 48 3.77 11.67 -4.62
CA GLY A 48 3.03 11.83 -5.88
C GLY A 48 2.51 10.48 -6.43
N THR A 49 2.10 9.58 -5.54
CA THR A 49 1.68 8.21 -5.86
C THR A 49 0.22 7.90 -5.51
N GLU A 50 -0.51 8.83 -4.90
CA GLU A 50 -1.82 8.55 -4.30
C GLU A 50 -2.88 8.18 -5.35
N GLU A 51 -2.83 8.76 -6.56
CA GLU A 51 -3.72 8.38 -7.66
C GLU A 51 -3.53 6.92 -8.08
N MET A 52 -2.28 6.49 -8.24
CA MET A 52 -1.93 5.08 -8.52
C MET A 52 -2.34 4.14 -7.37
N VAL A 53 -2.24 4.59 -6.12
CA VAL A 53 -2.71 3.82 -4.96
C VAL A 53 -4.23 3.63 -5.02
N ALA A 54 -4.98 4.69 -5.37
CA ALA A 54 -6.42 4.59 -5.55
C ALA A 54 -6.78 3.59 -6.67
N GLU A 55 -6.12 3.67 -7.83
CA GLU A 55 -6.31 2.74 -8.95
C GLU A 55 -6.04 1.27 -8.55
N ALA A 56 -5.00 1.04 -7.73
CA ALA A 56 -4.70 -0.29 -7.23
C ALA A 56 -5.77 -0.83 -6.26
N ILE A 57 -6.38 0.05 -5.45
CA ILE A 57 -7.42 -0.31 -4.47
C ILE A 57 -8.79 -0.53 -5.13
N GLU A 58 -9.12 0.25 -6.16
CA GLU A 58 -10.43 0.18 -6.83
C GLU A 58 -10.60 -1.08 -7.70
N GLY A 59 -9.50 -1.60 -8.27
CA GLY A 59 -9.51 -2.82 -9.09
C GLY A 59 -9.84 -2.58 -10.56
#